data_AF-A0A822FCS2-F1
#
_entry.id   AF-A0A822FCS2-F1
#
_cell.length_a   1.000
_cell.length_b   1.000
_cell.length_c   1.000
_cell.angle_alpha   90.00
_cell.angle_beta   90.00
_cell.angle_gamma   90.00
#
_symmetry.space_group_name_H-M   'P 1'
#
loop_
_entity.id
_entity.type
_entity.pdbx_description
1 polymer ?
#
loop_
_entity_poly.entity_id
_entity_poly.type
_entity_poly.pdbx_seq_one_letter_code
_entity_poly.pdbx_strand_id
1 'polypeptide(L)'
;MLEFYIGLPSEQEHRVSPVELSRSSRETLNESTITLLNLFNEPRAHQAEIPAGNGITNARSLARLYASLISDIDDGKYKRLLNENILELVTKSNTPKNETDLVFQIPTTFAMGFTLFDDIFPEFGPGSFGHTGRAGGSIGFAVPSKNFSFAFVMNRLDTNTVYVDVRIKSILAKIAALINK
;
A
#
# COMPACT_ATOMS: atom_id res chain seq x y z
N MET A 1 -13.47 7.89 11.99
CA MET A 1 -13.23 8.79 10.84
C MET A 1 -12.03 8.23 10.09
N LEU A 2 -12.03 8.23 8.75
CA LEU A 2 -10.86 7.83 7.96
C LEU A 2 -9.84 8.97 7.97
N GLU A 3 -8.60 8.66 8.31
CA GLU A 3 -7.48 9.59 8.29
C GLU A 3 -6.56 9.22 7.12
N PHE A 4 -6.88 9.76 5.95
CA PHE A 4 -6.07 9.59 4.75
C PHE A 4 -6.08 10.92 4.01
N TYR A 5 -4.90 11.50 3.80
CA TYR A 5 -4.74 12.82 3.23
C TYR A 5 -3.86 12.77 2.00
N ILE A 6 -4.32 13.41 0.93
CA ILE A 6 -3.50 13.88 -0.19
C ILE A 6 -3.70 15.40 -0.14
N GLY A 7 -2.64 16.16 0.17
CA GLY A 7 -2.78 17.53 0.63
C GLY A 7 -3.21 17.59 2.10
N LEU A 8 -2.26 17.36 3.00
CA LEU A 8 -2.50 17.40 4.44
C LEU A 8 -2.86 18.83 4.91
N PRO A 9 -3.99 19.02 5.62
CA PRO A 9 -4.29 20.32 6.22
C PRO A 9 -3.21 20.73 7.22
N SER A 10 -2.82 22.00 7.22
CA SER A 10 -1.73 22.52 8.05
C SER A 10 -1.93 22.28 9.55
N GLU A 11 -3.17 22.19 10.00
CA GLU A 11 -3.55 21.93 11.39
C GLU A 11 -3.16 20.50 11.83
N GLN A 12 -3.03 19.56 10.89
CA GLN A 12 -2.68 18.17 11.15
C GLN A 12 -1.17 17.90 11.09
N GLU A 13 -0.36 18.88 10.69
CA GLU A 13 1.10 18.73 10.50
C GLU A 13 1.79 18.18 11.75
N HIS A 14 1.37 18.62 12.94
CA HIS A 14 1.92 18.19 14.23
C HIS A 14 1.79 16.69 14.52
N ARG A 15 0.97 15.96 13.75
CA ARG A 15 0.73 14.52 13.91
C ARG A 15 1.57 13.67 12.95
N VAL A 16 2.23 14.29 11.97
CA VAL A 16 3.01 13.56 10.97
C VAL A 16 4.29 13.06 11.61
N SER A 17 4.50 11.75 11.56
CA SER A 17 5.81 11.18 11.87
C SER A 17 6.72 11.37 10.66
N PRO A 18 7.95 11.88 10.85
CA PRO A 18 8.91 12.00 9.76
C PRO A 18 9.29 10.61 9.25
N VAL A 19 9.54 10.52 7.95
CA VAL A 19 10.17 9.40 7.28
C VAL A 19 11.63 9.31 7.72
N GLU A 20 12.01 8.19 8.31
CA GLU A 20 13.35 7.89 8.75
C GLU A 20 13.99 6.80 7.89
N LEU A 21 15.15 7.08 7.32
CA LEU A 21 15.95 6.07 6.64
C LEU A 21 16.68 5.17 7.65
N SER A 22 16.63 3.86 7.43
CA SER A 22 17.51 2.91 8.12
C SER A 22 18.99 3.27 7.86
N ARG A 23 19.88 2.88 8.78
CA ARG A 23 21.32 3.11 8.62
C ARG A 23 21.85 2.52 7.31
N SER A 24 21.51 1.26 7.02
CA SER A 24 21.88 0.58 5.78
C SER A 24 21.37 1.29 4.53
N SER A 25 20.15 1.84 4.58
CA SER A 25 19.60 2.63 3.47
C SER A 25 20.40 3.90 3.20
N ARG A 26 20.83 4.61 4.25
CA ARG A 26 21.64 5.83 4.07
C ARG A 26 22.99 5.55 3.43
N GLU A 27 23.57 4.38 3.69
CA GLU A 27 24.87 3.97 3.16
C GLU A 27 24.80 3.50 1.69
N THR A 28 23.60 3.16 1.20
CA THR A 28 23.41 2.54 -0.13
C THR A 28 22.67 3.42 -1.14
N LEU A 29 21.86 4.37 -0.68
CA LEU A 29 21.11 5.26 -1.54
C LEU A 29 21.97 6.39 -2.09
N ASN A 30 21.70 6.79 -3.34
CA ASN A 30 22.32 7.97 -3.93
C ASN A 30 21.73 9.27 -3.35
N GLU A 31 22.47 10.37 -3.50
CA GLU A 31 22.10 11.68 -2.98
C GLU A 31 20.75 12.19 -3.48
N SER A 32 20.39 11.92 -4.74
CA SER A 32 19.10 12.35 -5.30
C SER A 32 17.93 11.64 -4.62
N THR A 33 18.06 10.36 -4.29
CA THR A 33 17.03 9.61 -3.56
C THR A 33 16.90 10.11 -2.13
N ILE A 34 18.02 10.35 -1.45
CA ILE A 34 18.02 10.89 -0.08
C ILE A 34 17.35 12.27 -0.07
N THR A 35 17.68 13.12 -1.04
CA THR A 35 17.06 14.45 -1.21
C THR A 35 15.55 14.35 -1.39
N LEU A 36 15.08 13.44 -2.25
CA LEU A 36 13.65 13.22 -2.46
C LEU A 36 12.93 12.75 -1.18
N LEU A 37 13.54 11.84 -0.41
CA LEU A 37 12.96 11.36 0.83
C LEU A 37 12.92 12.44 1.92
N ASN A 38 13.93 13.31 1.96
CA ASN A 38 13.92 14.48 2.85
C ASN A 38 12.86 15.49 2.44
N LEU A 39 12.62 15.68 1.13
CA LEU A 39 11.52 16.53 0.65
C LEU A 39 10.17 16.05 1.17
N PHE A 40 9.94 14.74 1.24
CA PHE A 40 8.72 14.16 1.81
C PHE A 40 8.57 14.35 3.33
N ASN A 41 9.54 14.96 4.02
CA ASN A 41 9.42 15.39 5.41
C ASN A 41 9.10 16.88 5.55
N GLU A 42 9.03 17.63 4.45
CA GLU A 42 8.76 19.07 4.47
C GLU A 42 7.25 19.36 4.46
N PRO A 43 6.76 20.31 5.28
CA PRO A 43 5.33 20.65 5.31
C PRO A 43 4.73 21.00 3.95
N ARG A 44 5.51 21.66 3.08
CA ARG A 44 5.07 21.99 1.70
C ARG A 44 4.81 20.74 0.86
N ALA A 45 5.54 19.66 1.09
CA ALA A 45 5.33 18.39 0.38
C ALA A 45 4.12 17.64 0.95
N HIS A 46 3.86 17.74 2.25
CA HIS A 46 2.65 17.18 2.86
C HIS A 46 1.38 17.89 2.37
N GLN A 47 1.43 19.22 2.24
CA GLN A 47 0.30 20.06 1.80
C GLN A 47 0.05 20.01 0.29
N ALA A 48 1.04 19.63 -0.51
CA ALA A 48 0.84 19.43 -1.94
C ALA A 48 -0.10 18.25 -2.22
N GLU A 49 -0.72 18.21 -3.39
CA GLU A 49 -1.52 17.06 -3.83
C GLU A 49 -0.71 16.24 -4.85
N ILE A 50 -0.06 15.17 -4.39
CA ILE A 50 0.76 14.28 -5.22
C ILE A 50 0.28 12.83 -5.03
N PRO A 51 -0.84 12.43 -5.68
CA PRO A 51 -1.50 11.15 -5.44
C PRO A 51 -0.59 9.91 -5.61
N ALA A 52 0.47 10.05 -6.40
CA ALA A 52 1.43 8.98 -6.66
C ALA A 52 2.40 8.71 -5.49
N GLY A 53 2.52 9.58 -4.48
CA GLY A 53 3.60 9.38 -3.49
C GLY A 53 3.51 10.11 -2.16
N ASN A 54 2.68 11.16 -2.00
CA ASN A 54 2.66 11.93 -0.75
C ASN A 54 1.43 11.68 0.14
N GLY A 55 0.71 10.58 -0.08
CA GLY A 55 -0.42 10.22 0.76
C GLY A 55 0.01 9.99 2.22
N ILE A 56 -0.63 10.68 3.17
CA ILE A 56 -0.36 10.54 4.61
C ILE A 56 -1.56 9.85 5.27
N THR A 57 -1.29 8.71 5.91
CA THR A 57 -2.32 7.91 6.59
C THR A 57 -1.71 7.05 7.70
N ASN A 58 -2.55 6.26 8.37
CA ASN A 58 -2.16 5.24 9.32
C ASN A 58 -2.74 3.87 8.93
N ALA A 59 -2.18 2.80 9.49
CA ALA A 59 -2.57 1.42 9.14
C ALA A 59 -4.07 1.16 9.34
N ARG A 60 -4.68 1.72 10.40
CA ARG A 60 -6.11 1.54 10.67
C ARG A 60 -6.97 2.16 9.58
N SER A 61 -6.67 3.39 9.18
CA SER A 61 -7.43 4.11 8.16
C SER A 61 -7.21 3.49 6.79
N LEU A 62 -5.98 3.10 6.46
CA LEU A 62 -5.68 2.44 5.19
C LEU A 62 -6.37 1.07 5.06
N ALA A 63 -6.35 0.24 6.11
CA ALA A 63 -7.08 -1.03 6.10
C ALA A 63 -8.58 -0.80 5.92
N ARG A 64 -9.16 0.16 6.65
CA ARG A 64 -10.59 0.52 6.51
C ARG A 64 -10.93 1.05 5.12
N LEU A 65 -10.04 1.81 4.49
CA LEU A 65 -10.21 2.26 3.11
C LEU A 65 -10.31 1.04 2.18
N TYR A 66 -9.37 0.10 2.26
CA TYR A 66 -9.41 -1.13 1.46
C TYR A 66 -10.64 -2.00 1.77
N ALA A 67 -11.06 -2.12 3.04
CA ALA A 67 -12.29 -2.82 3.41
C ALA A 67 -13.52 -2.19 2.71
N SER A 68 -13.61 -0.86 2.70
CA SER A 68 -14.72 -0.15 2.07
C SER A 68 -14.80 -0.35 0.55
N LEU A 69 -13.72 -0.81 -0.10
CA LEU A 69 -13.75 -1.14 -1.53
C LEU A 69 -14.47 -2.46 -1.81
N ILE A 70 -14.47 -3.40 -0.86
CA ILE A 70 -14.95 -4.77 -1.07
C ILE A 70 -16.22 -5.10 -0.28
N SER A 71 -16.54 -4.35 0.77
CA SER A 71 -17.75 -4.56 1.58
C SER A 71 -18.26 -3.30 2.27
N ASP A 72 -19.47 -3.43 2.82
CA ASP A 72 -19.99 -2.48 3.81
C ASP A 72 -19.16 -2.56 5.10
N ILE A 73 -18.88 -1.42 5.73
CA ILE A 73 -18.09 -1.34 6.97
C ILE A 73 -18.88 -0.67 8.10
N ASP A 74 -18.43 -0.89 9.35
CA ASP A 74 -19.07 -0.45 10.59
C ASP A 74 -20.55 -0.88 10.66
N ASP A 75 -20.79 -2.19 10.59
CA ASP A 75 -22.11 -2.81 10.68
C ASP A 75 -23.13 -2.25 9.66
N GLY A 76 -22.65 -1.96 8.44
CA GLY A 76 -23.50 -1.46 7.35
C GLY A 76 -23.70 0.05 7.34
N LYS A 77 -23.11 0.79 8.29
CA LYS A 77 -23.17 2.25 8.37
C LYS A 77 -22.56 2.93 7.15
N TYR A 78 -21.48 2.38 6.62
CA TYR A 78 -20.84 2.88 5.40
C TYR A 78 -20.95 1.80 4.32
N LYS A 79 -21.54 2.18 3.18
CA LYS A 79 -21.72 1.28 2.04
C LYS A 79 -20.42 1.06 1.29
N ARG A 80 -20.29 -0.14 0.71
CA ARG A 80 -19.21 -0.46 -0.22
C ARG A 80 -19.10 0.61 -1.32
N LEU A 81 -17.88 1.07 -1.58
CA LEU A 81 -17.61 2.13 -2.55
C LEU A 81 -17.62 1.63 -3.99
N LEU A 82 -17.12 0.41 -4.23
CA LEU A 82 -17.09 -0.18 -5.57
C LEU A 82 -18.36 -0.99 -5.80
N ASN A 83 -18.96 -0.86 -6.98
CA ASN A 83 -19.96 -1.82 -7.44
C ASN A 83 -19.25 -3.05 -8.05
N GLU A 84 -20.01 -4.10 -8.36
CA GLU A 84 -19.44 -5.36 -8.89
C GLU A 84 -18.66 -5.15 -10.19
N ASN A 85 -19.14 -4.29 -11.09
CA ASN A 85 -18.46 -4.03 -12.36
C ASN A 85 -17.08 -3.39 -12.15
N ILE A 86 -16.97 -2.44 -11.22
CA ILE A 86 -15.67 -1.83 -10.89
C ILE A 86 -14.80 -2.80 -10.10
N LEU A 87 -15.39 -3.62 -9.21
CA LEU A 87 -14.66 -4.63 -8.47
C LEU A 87 -14.00 -5.64 -9.44
N GLU A 88 -14.68 -6.05 -10.51
CA GLU A 88 -14.10 -6.88 -11.56
C GLU A 88 -12.89 -6.20 -12.23
N LEU A 89 -12.97 -4.90 -12.54
CA LEU A 89 -11.89 -4.16 -13.21
C LEU A 89 -10.64 -3.99 -12.34
N VAL A 90 -10.80 -3.86 -11.02
CA VAL A 90 -9.67 -3.69 -10.08
C VAL A 90 -9.09 -5.02 -9.60
N THR A 91 -9.75 -6.15 -9.89
CA THR A 91 -9.30 -7.50 -9.52
C THR A 91 -8.83 -8.34 -10.70
N LYS A 92 -9.10 -7.89 -11.93
CA LYS A 92 -8.68 -8.56 -13.16
C LYS A 92 -7.35 -8.02 -13.67
N SER A 93 -6.42 -8.92 -13.99
CA SER A 93 -5.14 -8.53 -14.59
C SER A 93 -5.35 -7.84 -15.94
N ASN A 94 -4.65 -6.73 -16.12
CA ASN A 94 -4.48 -6.03 -17.40
C ASN A 94 -3.08 -6.26 -18.00
N THR A 95 -2.19 -6.98 -17.30
CA THR A 95 -0.85 -7.32 -17.79
C THR A 95 -0.77 -8.81 -18.17
N PRO A 96 -0.02 -9.17 -19.22
CA PRO A 96 0.30 -10.56 -19.52
C PRO A 96 0.93 -11.27 -18.33
N LYS A 97 0.62 -12.56 -18.19
CA LYS A 97 1.16 -13.40 -17.13
C LYS A 97 2.68 -13.47 -17.22
N ASN A 98 3.35 -13.30 -16.08
CA ASN A 98 4.81 -13.31 -15.95
C ASN A 98 5.53 -12.22 -16.78
N GLU A 99 4.84 -11.14 -17.16
CA GLU A 99 5.49 -10.00 -17.80
C GLU A 99 6.46 -9.33 -16.82
N THR A 100 7.71 -9.14 -17.26
CA THR A 100 8.73 -8.43 -16.48
C THR A 100 8.46 -6.93 -16.53
N ASP A 101 8.29 -6.32 -15.36
CA ASP A 101 8.22 -4.88 -15.22
C ASP A 101 9.58 -4.26 -15.58
N LEU A 102 9.59 -3.29 -16.50
CA LEU A 102 10.82 -2.67 -16.99
C LEU A 102 11.48 -1.74 -15.96
N VAL A 103 10.76 -1.34 -14.91
CA VAL A 103 11.26 -0.50 -13.82
C VAL A 103 11.72 -1.37 -12.65
N PHE A 104 10.87 -2.27 -12.17
CA PHE A 104 11.19 -3.15 -11.04
C PHE A 104 12.09 -4.34 -11.42
N GLN A 105 12.18 -4.68 -12.71
CA GLN A 105 12.99 -5.79 -13.24
C GLN A 105 12.61 -7.16 -12.66
N ILE A 106 11.36 -7.31 -12.24
CA ILE A 106 10.75 -8.55 -11.76
C ILE A 106 9.37 -8.71 -12.40
N PRO A 107 8.81 -9.93 -12.46
CA PRO A 107 7.42 -10.10 -12.84
C PRO A 107 6.48 -9.37 -11.88
N THR A 108 5.56 -8.57 -12.42
CA THR A 108 4.50 -7.93 -11.64
C THR A 108 3.19 -7.97 -12.40
N THR A 109 2.09 -8.06 -11.67
CA THR A 109 0.77 -8.13 -12.26
C THR A 109 -0.06 -6.93 -11.80
N PHE A 110 -0.64 -6.19 -12.75
CA PHE A 110 -1.43 -5.00 -12.46
C PHE A 110 -2.86 -5.13 -13.01
N ALA A 111 -3.82 -4.72 -12.20
CA ALA A 111 -5.20 -4.45 -12.62
C ALA A 111 -5.38 -2.95 -12.89
N MET A 112 -6.61 -2.45 -12.93
CA MET A 112 -6.87 -1.02 -13.11
C MET A 112 -6.44 -0.21 -11.88
N GLY A 113 -5.19 0.26 -11.88
CA GLY A 113 -4.63 1.14 -10.84
C GLY A 113 -4.14 0.43 -9.57
N PHE A 114 -4.18 -0.90 -9.53
CA PHE A 114 -3.76 -1.71 -8.39
C PHE A 114 -2.77 -2.80 -8.79
N THR A 115 -1.84 -3.10 -7.90
CA THR A 115 -1.06 -4.33 -7.91
C THR A 115 -1.98 -5.49 -7.55
N LEU A 116 -1.88 -6.59 -8.31
CA LEU A 116 -2.44 -7.87 -7.91
C LEU A 116 -1.39 -8.66 -7.12
N PHE A 117 -1.81 -9.12 -5.94
CA PHE A 117 -0.93 -9.74 -4.95
C PHE A 117 -0.97 -11.26 -4.97
N ASP A 118 -1.83 -11.87 -5.78
CA ASP A 118 -1.97 -13.33 -5.89
C ASP A 118 -0.71 -14.02 -6.45
N ASP A 119 0.11 -13.33 -7.24
CA ASP A 119 1.42 -13.85 -7.67
C ASP A 119 2.50 -13.76 -6.57
N ILE A 120 2.36 -12.81 -5.64
CA ILE A 120 3.37 -12.53 -4.58
C ILE A 120 3.02 -13.25 -3.28
N PHE A 121 1.73 -13.36 -3.01
CA PHE A 121 1.11 -13.98 -1.85
C PHE A 121 -0.06 -14.86 -2.30
N PRO A 122 0.21 -16.03 -2.90
CA PRO A 122 -0.83 -16.93 -3.42
C PRO A 122 -1.85 -17.34 -2.35
N GLU A 123 -1.48 -17.27 -1.08
CA GLU A 123 -2.34 -17.63 0.05
C GLU A 123 -3.51 -16.67 0.26
N PHE A 124 -3.43 -15.45 -0.29
CA PHE A 124 -4.58 -14.52 -0.31
C PHE A 124 -5.57 -14.83 -1.43
N GLY A 125 -5.16 -15.58 -2.45
CA GLY A 125 -6.01 -16.05 -3.54
C GLY A 125 -6.24 -15.00 -4.63
N PRO A 126 -6.83 -15.43 -5.76
CA PRO A 126 -6.94 -14.61 -6.97
C PRO A 126 -7.77 -13.35 -6.76
N GLY A 127 -7.37 -12.27 -7.41
CA GLY A 127 -8.04 -10.97 -7.30
C GLY A 127 -7.76 -10.23 -5.98
N SER A 128 -6.76 -10.66 -5.20
CA SER A 128 -6.25 -9.87 -4.09
C SER A 128 -5.53 -8.64 -4.66
N PHE A 129 -5.97 -7.43 -4.30
CA PHE A 129 -5.53 -6.20 -4.96
C PHE A 129 -5.16 -5.11 -3.96
N GLY A 130 -4.19 -4.27 -4.31
CA GLY A 130 -3.77 -3.14 -3.48
C GLY A 130 -2.54 -2.41 -4.03
N HIS A 131 -1.67 -1.93 -3.15
CA HIS A 131 -0.43 -1.28 -3.56
C HIS A 131 0.66 -1.39 -2.48
N THR A 132 1.93 -1.44 -2.89
CA THR A 132 3.08 -1.29 -2.01
C THR A 132 3.67 0.12 -2.11
N GLY A 133 4.08 0.69 -0.98
CA GLY A 133 4.82 1.94 -0.96
C GLY A 133 6.23 1.75 -1.50
N ARG A 134 6.96 2.85 -1.67
CA ARG A 134 8.34 2.84 -2.15
C ARG A 134 9.19 1.80 -1.39
N ALA A 135 9.97 1.03 -2.15
CA ALA A 135 10.84 -0.05 -1.66
C ALA A 135 10.11 -1.12 -0.82
N GLY A 136 8.81 -1.30 -1.04
CA GLY A 136 7.98 -2.28 -0.34
C GLY A 136 7.63 -1.90 1.09
N GLY A 137 7.92 -0.66 1.50
CA GLY A 137 7.85 -0.24 2.88
C GLY A 137 6.45 -0.33 3.49
N SER A 138 5.53 0.54 3.06
CA SER A 138 4.11 0.41 3.42
C SER A 138 3.42 -0.57 2.48
N ILE A 139 2.33 -1.16 2.91
CA ILE A 139 1.49 -1.99 2.04
C ILE A 139 0.05 -1.88 2.49
N GLY A 140 -0.89 -1.82 1.55
CA GLY A 140 -2.31 -1.95 1.81
C GLY A 140 -2.98 -2.74 0.70
N PHE A 141 -3.88 -3.65 1.06
CA PHE A 141 -4.60 -4.47 0.09
C PHE A 141 -5.91 -5.02 0.65
N ALA A 142 -6.74 -5.52 -0.28
CA ALA A 142 -8.01 -6.16 -0.03
C ALA A 142 -8.03 -7.57 -0.65
N VAL A 143 -8.77 -8.48 -0.03
CA VAL A 143 -9.01 -9.86 -0.45
C VAL A 143 -10.53 -10.07 -0.52
N PRO A 144 -11.15 -9.84 -1.70
CA PRO A 144 -12.59 -9.87 -1.86
C PRO A 144 -13.22 -11.20 -1.43
N SER A 145 -12.61 -12.33 -1.81
CA SER A 145 -13.11 -13.68 -1.54
C SER A 145 -13.22 -14.02 -0.05
N LYS A 146 -12.52 -13.27 0.82
CA LYS A 146 -12.47 -13.48 2.27
C LYS A 146 -13.08 -12.32 3.05
N ASN A 147 -13.62 -11.32 2.36
CA ASN A 147 -14.03 -10.06 2.96
C ASN A 147 -12.99 -9.48 3.94
N PHE A 148 -11.72 -9.52 3.51
CA PHE A 148 -10.58 -9.19 4.36
C PHE A 148 -9.77 -8.04 3.75
N SER A 149 -9.22 -7.19 4.60
CA SER A 149 -8.31 -6.11 4.20
C SER A 149 -7.17 -6.01 5.18
N PHE A 150 -6.01 -5.61 4.70
CA PHE A 150 -4.81 -5.43 5.51
C PHE A 150 -4.10 -4.14 5.16
N ALA A 151 -3.45 -3.54 6.15
CA ALA A 151 -2.51 -2.46 5.90
C ALA A 151 -1.38 -2.47 6.93
N PHE A 152 -0.21 -2.07 6.46
CA PHE A 152 0.99 -1.82 7.25
C PHE A 152 1.58 -0.49 6.84
N VAL A 153 1.81 0.35 7.84
CA VAL A 153 2.33 1.70 7.70
C VAL A 153 3.36 1.88 8.79
N MET A 154 4.51 2.45 8.45
CA MET A 154 5.61 2.72 9.35
C MET A 154 6.35 3.98 8.89
N ASN A 155 7.10 4.58 9.80
CA ASN A 155 7.91 5.77 9.54
C ASN A 155 9.37 5.43 9.18
N ARG A 156 9.86 4.26 9.59
CA ARG A 156 11.22 3.80 9.27
C ARG A 156 11.25 2.98 7.99
N LEU A 157 11.84 3.57 6.95
CA LEU A 157 12.09 2.94 5.65
C LEU A 157 13.34 2.08 5.70
N ASP A 158 13.18 0.85 5.20
CA ASP A 158 14.29 -0.01 4.80
C ASP A 158 14.18 -0.20 3.29
N THR A 159 15.23 0.18 2.57
CA THR A 159 15.27 0.18 1.10
C THR A 159 16.01 -1.03 0.53
N ASN A 160 16.35 -2.00 1.37
CA ASN A 160 16.98 -3.24 0.95
C ASN A 160 16.00 -4.20 0.24
N THR A 161 14.73 -3.83 0.13
CA THR A 161 13.70 -4.60 -0.59
C THR A 161 13.20 -3.86 -1.81
N VAL A 162 13.02 -4.59 -2.91
CA VAL A 162 12.53 -4.02 -4.18
C VAL A 162 11.02 -3.81 -4.16
N TYR A 163 10.27 -4.81 -3.68
CA TYR A 163 8.81 -4.85 -3.86
C TYR A 163 7.99 -5.02 -2.58
N VAL A 164 8.43 -5.89 -1.66
CA VAL A 164 7.76 -6.16 -0.38
C VAL A 164 8.80 -6.20 0.74
N ASP A 165 8.54 -5.46 1.80
CA ASP A 165 9.38 -5.43 2.99
C ASP A 165 9.51 -6.80 3.68
N VAL A 166 10.74 -7.17 4.07
CA VAL A 166 11.03 -8.45 4.74
C VAL A 166 10.32 -8.57 6.10
N ARG A 167 10.10 -7.46 6.79
CA ARG A 167 9.42 -7.40 8.10
C ARG A 167 8.00 -7.90 7.99
N ILE A 168 7.34 -7.69 6.84
CA ILE A 168 5.93 -8.05 6.67
C ILE A 168 5.73 -9.48 6.19
N LYS A 169 6.68 -10.06 5.45
CA LYS A 169 6.51 -11.40 4.85
C LYS A 169 6.08 -12.47 5.86
N SER A 170 6.76 -12.53 7.02
CA SER A 170 6.43 -13.51 8.06
C SER A 170 5.07 -13.26 8.73
N ILE A 171 4.65 -11.99 8.82
CA ILE A 171 3.36 -11.59 9.38
C ILE A 171 2.24 -11.97 8.41
N LEU A 172 2.42 -11.67 7.12
CA LEU A 172 1.44 -11.99 6.08
C LEU A 172 1.21 -13.49 5.95
N ALA A 173 2.26 -14.31 6.02
CA ALA A 173 2.13 -15.76 6.02
C ALA A 173 1.27 -16.28 7.20
N LYS A 174 1.46 -15.72 8.40
CA LYS A 174 0.65 -16.07 9.59
C LYS A 174 -0.80 -15.60 9.45
N ILE A 175 -1.01 -14.39 8.93
CA ILE A 175 -2.36 -13.86 8.67
C ILE A 175 -3.08 -14.74 7.66
N ALA A 176 -2.42 -15.09 6.56
CA ALA A 176 -2.97 -15.97 5.55
C ALA A 176 -3.39 -17.32 6.14
N ALA A 177 -2.58 -17.91 7.03
CA ALA A 177 -2.94 -19.14 7.72
C ALA A 177 -4.14 -19.01 8.68
N LEU A 178 -4.44 -17.81 9.17
CA LEU A 178 -5.60 -17.56 10.03
C LEU A 178 -6.89 -17.37 9.24
N ILE A 179 -6.83 -16.65 8.11
CA ILE A 179 -8.01 -16.30 7.31
C ILE A 179 -8.40 -17.40 6.29
N ASN A 180 -7.60 -18.46 6.17
CA ASN A 180 -7.87 -19.63 5.34
C ASN A 180 -8.46 -20.81 6.14
N LYS A 181 -8.69 -20.65 7.44
CA LYS A 181 -9.39 -21.63 8.27
C LYS A 181 -10.89 -21.41 8.20
#